data_AF-A0A969KM13-F1
#
_entry.id   AF-A0A969KM13-F1
#
_cell.length_a   1.000
_cell.length_b   1.000
_cell.length_c   1.000
_cell.angle_alpha   90.00
_cell.angle_beta   90.00
_cell.angle_gamma   90.00
#
_symmetry.space_group_name_H-M   'P 1'
#
loop_
_entity.id
_entity.type
_entity.pdbx_description
1 polymer ?
#
loop_
_entity_poly.entity_id
_entity_poly.type
_entity_poly.pdbx_seq_one_letter_code
_entity_poly.pdbx_strand_id
1 'polypeptide(L)'
;MDVWIVAKTRRGTRACIGAITADGQSVRLVAANQEIDPRAGMDYAVGQTWDVDIRPDRTVQPPHVENVFVFSKKRRPNFNDIEQIIERHMPPRCGGPEQLFDGLCQTTNAGALFLAERTGIPGYSTMFWRPDQPLPLDRTGQRLRYRYPLSGGGCTLTYVGFQEPLPVIPAGALLRVSLSHWWRPPEMPNGELRCYAQLSGWF
;
A
#
# COMPACT_ATOMS: atom_id res chain seq x y z
N MET A 1 -4.02 9.66 19.79
CA MET A 1 -3.31 10.35 18.70
C MET A 1 -4.21 10.35 17.49
N ASP A 2 -4.42 11.50 16.85
CA ASP A 2 -5.25 11.55 15.64
C ASP A 2 -4.50 10.96 14.43
N VAL A 3 -5.22 10.20 13.62
CA VAL A 3 -4.76 9.60 12.38
C VAL A 3 -5.82 9.76 11.29
N TRP A 4 -5.38 9.97 10.05
CA TRP A 4 -6.22 10.02 8.85
C TRP A 4 -6.06 8.74 8.05
N ILE A 5 -7.17 8.06 7.77
CA ILE A 5 -7.13 6.79 7.04
C ILE A 5 -6.99 7.05 5.54
N VAL A 6 -5.86 6.62 4.97
CA VAL A 6 -5.49 6.83 3.56
C VAL A 6 -5.42 5.53 2.76
N ALA A 7 -5.55 4.37 3.40
CA ALA A 7 -5.57 3.10 2.67
C ALA A 7 -6.38 2.05 3.42
N LYS A 8 -7.09 1.21 2.66
CA LYS A 8 -7.71 -0.01 3.16
C LYS A 8 -7.47 -1.12 2.14
N THR A 9 -6.78 -2.18 2.56
CA THR A 9 -6.37 -3.29 1.67
C THR A 9 -6.92 -4.62 2.15
N ARG A 10 -7.31 -5.49 1.21
CA ARG A 10 -7.89 -6.81 1.49
C ARG A 10 -6.84 -7.78 1.99
N ARG A 11 -7.10 -8.43 3.14
CA ARG A 11 -6.27 -9.50 3.70
C ARG A 11 -7.16 -10.64 4.19
N GLY A 12 -7.64 -11.46 3.26
CA GLY A 12 -8.66 -12.48 3.58
C GLY A 12 -9.94 -11.82 4.08
N THR A 13 -10.40 -12.20 5.28
CA THR A 13 -11.57 -11.61 5.95
C THR A 13 -11.25 -10.32 6.72
N ARG A 14 -9.97 -9.95 6.80
CA ARG A 14 -9.45 -8.77 7.50
C ARG A 14 -9.06 -7.66 6.51
N ALA A 15 -8.74 -6.49 7.04
CA ALA A 15 -8.16 -5.41 6.27
C ALA A 15 -6.86 -4.90 6.92
N CYS A 16 -5.88 -4.57 6.09
CA CYS A 16 -4.71 -3.79 6.52
C CYS A 16 -4.95 -2.31 6.19
N ILE A 17 -4.73 -1.45 7.19
CA ILE A 17 -5.13 -0.05 7.16
C ILE A 17 -3.88 0.81 7.14
N GLY A 18 -3.76 1.68 6.13
CA GLY A 18 -2.75 2.72 6.08
C GLY A 18 -3.33 4.03 6.58
N ALA A 19 -2.59 4.72 7.43
CA ALA A 19 -2.96 6.03 7.95
C ALA A 19 -1.76 6.98 7.96
N ILE A 20 -2.06 8.28 7.97
CA ILE A 20 -1.09 9.34 8.25
C ILE A 20 -1.41 9.85 9.65
N THR A 21 -0.42 9.88 10.54
CA THR A 21 -0.57 10.46 11.88
C THR A 21 -0.63 11.99 11.82
N ALA A 22 -1.17 12.63 12.86
CA ALA A 22 -1.26 14.09 12.91
C ALA A 22 0.08 14.85 12.73
N ASP A 23 1.20 14.21 13.06
CA ASP A 23 2.56 14.69 12.87
C ASP A 23 3.19 14.30 11.50
N GLY A 24 2.43 13.61 10.65
CA GLY A 24 2.78 13.33 9.25
C GLY A 24 3.49 12.00 9.00
N GLN A 25 3.52 11.08 9.96
CA GLN A 25 4.14 9.77 9.77
C GLN A 25 3.18 8.81 9.08
N SER A 26 3.70 8.05 8.11
CA SER A 26 2.99 6.90 7.54
C SER A 26 2.95 5.77 8.57
N VAL A 27 1.76 5.23 8.86
CA VAL A 27 1.59 4.08 9.75
C VAL A 27 0.66 3.04 9.13
N ARG A 28 0.91 1.77 9.46
CA ARG A 28 0.03 0.64 9.18
C ARG A 28 -0.61 0.17 10.46
N LEU A 29 -1.91 0.41 10.59
CA LEU A 29 -2.65 0.05 11.80
C LEU A 29 -2.91 -1.46 11.82
N VAL A 30 -2.39 -2.10 12.86
CA VAL A 30 -2.61 -3.52 13.17
C VAL A 30 -3.42 -3.58 14.46
N ALA A 31 -4.55 -4.28 14.46
CA ALA A 31 -5.32 -4.44 15.69
C ALA A 31 -4.51 -5.28 16.69
N ALA A 32 -4.35 -4.83 17.95
CA ALA A 32 -3.61 -5.58 18.96
C ALA A 32 -4.21 -6.98 19.22
N ASN A 33 -5.52 -7.12 19.04
CA ASN A 33 -6.26 -8.38 19.14
C ASN A 33 -6.45 -9.10 17.80
N GLN A 34 -5.65 -8.79 16.76
CA GLN A 34 -5.86 -9.31 15.41
C GLN A 34 -5.92 -10.84 15.34
N GLU A 35 -5.26 -11.56 16.24
CA GLU A 35 -5.23 -13.03 16.21
C GLU A 35 -6.61 -13.63 16.49
N ILE A 36 -7.39 -12.98 17.36
CA ILE A 36 -8.73 -13.41 17.77
C ILE A 36 -9.86 -12.68 17.05
N ASP A 37 -9.59 -11.54 16.42
CA ASP A 37 -10.59 -10.80 15.62
C ASP A 37 -10.55 -11.21 14.13
N PRO A 38 -11.54 -11.99 13.64
CA PRO A 38 -11.59 -12.41 12.24
C PRO A 38 -11.90 -11.25 11.27
N ARG A 39 -12.35 -10.09 11.78
CA ARG A 39 -12.72 -8.90 11.01
C ARG A 39 -11.84 -7.69 11.35
N ALA A 40 -10.65 -7.92 11.91
CA ALA A 40 -9.70 -6.86 12.25
C ALA A 40 -9.51 -5.88 11.07
N GLY A 41 -9.60 -4.58 11.37
CA GLY A 41 -9.45 -3.49 10.41
C GLY A 41 -10.69 -3.19 9.55
N MET A 42 -11.77 -3.97 9.64
CA MET A 42 -12.92 -3.78 8.76
C MET A 42 -13.77 -2.54 9.10
N ASP A 43 -13.62 -1.99 10.29
CA ASP A 43 -14.36 -0.82 10.80
C ASP A 43 -13.85 0.53 10.25
N TYR A 44 -12.61 0.58 9.76
CA TYR A 44 -12.04 1.79 9.18
C TYR A 44 -12.50 1.98 7.73
N ALA A 45 -12.57 3.23 7.28
CA ALA A 45 -12.73 3.59 5.87
C ALA A 45 -11.79 4.74 5.49
N VAL A 46 -11.35 4.75 4.23
CA VAL A 46 -10.54 5.84 3.67
C VAL A 46 -11.32 7.16 3.78
N GLY A 47 -10.62 8.24 4.14
CA GLY A 47 -11.22 9.56 4.40
C GLY A 47 -11.75 9.75 5.82
N GLN A 48 -11.66 8.75 6.69
CA GLN A 48 -12.03 8.89 8.10
C GLN A 48 -10.87 9.39 8.96
N THR A 49 -11.24 10.10 10.02
CA THR A 49 -10.32 10.49 11.11
C THR A 49 -10.61 9.66 12.36
N TRP A 50 -9.56 9.18 13.01
CA TRP A 50 -9.64 8.39 14.23
C TRP A 50 -8.64 8.89 15.26
N ASP A 51 -9.04 8.91 16.52
CA ASP A 51 -8.13 9.02 17.64
C ASP A 51 -7.78 7.62 18.12
N VAL A 52 -6.50 7.27 18.07
CA VAL A 52 -5.99 5.94 18.38
C VAL A 52 -4.90 5.98 19.44
N ASP A 53 -4.86 4.93 20.27
CA ASP A 53 -3.68 4.62 21.10
C ASP A 53 -2.86 3.56 20.38
N ILE A 54 -1.61 3.90 20.05
CA ILE A 54 -0.72 3.07 19.24
C ILE A 54 0.63 2.82 19.93
N ARG A 55 1.22 1.65 19.62
CA ARG A 55 2.62 1.32 19.97
C ARG A 55 3.34 0.74 18.75
N PRO A 56 4.64 1.03 18.57
CA PRO A 56 5.43 0.44 17.50
C PRO A 56 5.47 -1.09 17.58
N ASP A 57 5.32 -1.75 16.44
CA ASP A 57 5.64 -3.18 16.32
C ASP A 57 7.16 -3.33 16.20
N ARG A 58 7.80 -3.90 17.23
CA ARG A 58 9.27 -4.09 17.27
C ARG A 58 9.73 -5.35 16.53
N THR A 59 8.82 -6.13 15.98
CA THR A 59 9.12 -7.38 15.25
C THR A 59 9.11 -7.21 13.73
N VAL A 60 8.88 -5.98 13.26
CA VAL A 60 8.84 -5.66 11.84
C VAL A 60 10.17 -5.89 11.15
N GLN A 61 10.11 -6.48 9.96
CA GLN A 61 11.23 -6.58 9.05
C GLN A 61 11.15 -5.44 8.02
N PRO A 62 12.23 -4.68 7.78
CA PRO A 62 12.31 -3.73 6.68
C PRO A 62 11.89 -4.38 5.35
N PRO A 63 11.14 -3.69 4.48
CA PRO A 63 10.81 -2.26 4.54
C PRO A 63 9.56 -1.91 5.37
N HIS A 64 8.92 -2.89 6.04
CA HIS A 64 7.62 -2.71 6.71
C HIS A 64 7.70 -2.09 8.11
N VAL A 65 8.52 -1.06 8.26
CA VAL A 65 8.79 -0.41 9.55
C VAL A 65 7.61 0.43 10.06
N GLU A 66 6.56 0.60 9.26
CA GLU A 66 5.41 1.45 9.59
C GLU A 66 4.33 0.76 10.45
N ASN A 67 4.47 -0.54 10.77
CA ASN A 67 3.42 -1.22 11.54
C ASN A 67 3.35 -0.71 12.98
N VAL A 68 2.12 -0.46 13.43
CA VAL A 68 1.81 -0.09 14.81
C VAL A 68 0.61 -0.89 15.31
N PHE A 69 0.66 -1.31 16.56
CA PHE A 69 -0.45 -1.96 17.25
C PHE A 69 -1.42 -0.93 17.79
N VAL A 70 -2.71 -1.07 17.48
CA VAL A 70 -3.80 -0.24 18.00
C VAL A 70 -4.41 -0.90 19.23
N PHE A 71 -4.36 -0.22 20.37
CA PHE A 71 -4.93 -0.67 21.65
C PHE A 71 -6.31 -0.09 21.92
N SER A 72 -6.57 1.14 21.45
CA SER A 72 -7.88 1.77 21.51
C SER A 72 -8.10 2.67 20.30
N LYS A 73 -9.37 2.90 19.95
CA LYS A 73 -9.77 3.72 18.81
C LYS A 73 -11.10 4.40 19.07
N LYS A 74 -11.21 5.66 18.66
CA LYS A 74 -12.44 6.45 18.73
C LYS A 74 -12.60 7.25 17.44
N ARG A 75 -13.73 7.06 16.75
CA ARG A 75 -14.03 7.81 15.53
C ARG A 75 -14.19 9.30 15.85
N ARG A 76 -13.57 10.15 15.03
CA ARG A 76 -13.67 11.60 15.09
C ARG A 76 -14.49 12.11 13.90
N PRO A 77 -14.98 13.37 13.94
CA PRO A 77 -15.49 14.03 12.74
C PRO A 77 -14.45 13.95 11.62
N ASN A 78 -14.91 13.69 10.41
CA ASN A 78 -14.01 13.63 9.26
C ASN A 78 -13.41 15.01 9.01
N PHE A 79 -12.14 15.02 8.60
CA PHE A 79 -11.52 16.20 8.02
C PHE A 79 -11.83 16.22 6.51
N ASN A 80 -12.18 17.38 5.97
CA ASN A 80 -12.39 17.53 4.53
C ASN A 80 -11.03 17.77 3.86
N ASP A 81 -10.78 17.11 2.74
CA ASP A 81 -9.56 17.22 1.90
C ASP A 81 -8.39 16.30 2.31
N ILE A 82 -8.58 14.99 2.10
CA ILE A 82 -7.55 13.98 2.28
C ILE A 82 -6.39 14.13 1.30
N GLU A 83 -6.63 14.66 0.09
CA GLU A 83 -5.59 14.92 -0.90
C GLU A 83 -4.62 15.97 -0.36
N GLN A 84 -5.11 17.08 0.19
CA GLN A 84 -4.26 18.09 0.81
C GLN A 84 -3.42 17.55 1.98
N ILE A 85 -3.98 16.65 2.80
CA ILE A 85 -3.21 15.97 3.86
C ILE A 85 -2.07 15.14 3.26
N ILE A 86 -2.38 14.36 2.21
CA ILE A 86 -1.38 13.52 1.53
C ILE A 86 -0.27 14.40 0.94
N GLU A 87 -0.63 15.44 0.19
CA GLU A 87 0.33 16.36 -0.43
C GLU A 87 1.26 17.02 0.59
N ARG A 88 0.71 17.40 1.74
CA ARG A 88 1.46 18.09 2.79
C ARG A 88 2.42 17.17 3.54
N HIS A 89 1.97 15.97 3.89
CA HIS A 89 2.71 15.09 4.81
C HIS A 89 3.47 13.96 4.10
N MET A 90 2.98 13.51 2.95
CA MET A 90 3.55 12.43 2.16
C MET A 90 3.46 12.75 0.66
N PRO A 91 4.14 13.81 0.19
CA PRO A 91 4.02 14.26 -1.19
C PRO A 91 4.31 13.12 -2.17
N PRO A 92 3.43 12.88 -3.16
CA PRO A 92 3.57 11.79 -4.08
C PRO A 92 4.77 11.98 -4.99
N ARG A 93 5.38 10.87 -5.40
CA ARG A 93 6.35 10.88 -6.50
C ARG A 93 5.60 10.96 -7.83
N CYS A 94 6.11 11.73 -8.79
CA CYS A 94 5.51 11.89 -10.11
C CYS A 94 6.42 11.27 -11.18
N GLY A 95 5.84 10.57 -12.16
CA GLY A 95 6.59 9.97 -13.27
C GLY A 95 6.28 8.48 -13.45
N GLY A 96 7.23 7.74 -14.04
CA GLY A 96 7.08 6.33 -14.31
C GLY A 96 7.35 5.41 -13.10
N PRO A 97 7.32 4.09 -13.29
CA PRO A 97 7.56 3.10 -12.25
C PRO A 97 8.94 3.18 -11.58
N GLU A 98 9.94 3.79 -12.23
CA GLU A 98 11.27 4.04 -11.68
C GLU A 98 11.25 4.98 -10.46
N GLN A 99 10.16 5.72 -10.27
CA GLN A 99 9.95 6.57 -9.09
C GLN A 99 9.51 5.77 -7.85
N LEU A 100 9.11 4.51 -8.02
CA LEU A 100 8.60 3.68 -6.94
C LEU A 100 9.75 3.10 -6.10
N PHE A 101 9.65 3.26 -4.78
CA PHE A 101 10.54 2.62 -3.80
C PHE A 101 12.02 2.82 -4.11
N ASP A 102 12.41 4.09 -4.25
CA ASP A 102 13.79 4.54 -4.52
C ASP A 102 14.39 3.95 -5.80
N GLY A 103 13.55 3.55 -6.78
CA GLY A 103 13.96 2.94 -8.04
C GLY A 103 14.49 1.50 -7.90
N LEU A 104 14.31 0.88 -6.73
CA LEU A 104 14.87 -0.44 -6.43
C LEU A 104 14.02 -1.59 -7.02
N CYS A 105 12.80 -1.29 -7.46
CA CYS A 105 11.88 -2.28 -8.00
C CYS A 105 12.42 -2.98 -9.25
N GLN A 106 12.28 -4.30 -9.26
CA GLN A 106 12.57 -5.18 -10.38
C GLN A 106 11.28 -5.66 -11.02
N THR A 107 11.36 -6.15 -12.26
CA THR A 107 10.19 -6.65 -12.99
C THR A 107 10.35 -8.15 -13.23
N THR A 108 9.33 -8.93 -12.91
CA THR A 108 9.26 -10.35 -13.31
C THR A 108 9.01 -10.49 -14.81
N ASN A 109 9.23 -11.67 -15.39
CA ASN A 109 8.88 -11.94 -16.80
C ASN A 109 7.40 -11.68 -17.12
N ALA A 110 6.51 -11.81 -16.14
CA ALA A 110 5.08 -11.51 -16.28
C ALA A 110 4.73 -10.04 -15.99
N GLY A 111 5.73 -9.17 -15.82
CA GLY A 111 5.56 -7.74 -15.59
C GLY A 111 5.33 -7.34 -14.13
N ALA A 112 5.15 -8.25 -13.17
CA ALA A 112 4.92 -7.87 -11.77
C ALA A 112 6.15 -7.17 -11.19
N LEU A 113 5.95 -6.00 -10.57
CA LEU A 113 7.00 -5.27 -9.85
C LEU A 113 7.25 -5.88 -8.47
N PHE A 114 8.52 -6.01 -8.10
CA PHE A 114 8.92 -6.54 -6.80
C PHE A 114 10.26 -5.98 -6.32
N LEU A 115 10.47 -6.01 -5.01
CA LEU A 115 11.76 -5.83 -4.37
C LEU A 115 12.30 -7.17 -3.88
N ALA A 116 13.62 -7.28 -3.91
CA ALA A 116 14.36 -8.35 -3.29
C ALA A 116 15.51 -7.75 -2.48
N GLU A 117 15.99 -8.47 -1.46
CA GLU A 117 17.08 -7.98 -0.61
C GLU A 117 18.34 -7.61 -1.41
N ARG A 118 18.67 -8.41 -2.43
CA ARG A 118 19.84 -8.17 -3.30
C ARG A 118 19.81 -6.83 -4.06
N THR A 119 18.64 -6.22 -4.22
CA THR A 119 18.48 -4.93 -4.91
C THR A 119 18.43 -3.76 -3.96
N GLY A 120 18.57 -3.99 -2.65
CA GLY A 120 18.40 -2.99 -1.62
C GLY A 120 16.99 -2.96 -1.05
N ILE A 121 16.88 -2.37 0.15
CA ILE A 121 15.63 -2.28 0.91
C ILE A 121 15.37 -0.79 1.20
N PRO A 122 14.25 -0.21 0.72
CA PRO A 122 13.90 1.18 1.01
C PRO A 122 13.55 1.36 2.49
N GLY A 123 13.63 2.59 2.98
CA GLY A 123 13.26 2.94 4.37
C GLY A 123 11.75 2.92 4.66
N TYR A 124 10.92 2.60 3.66
CA TYR A 124 9.47 2.65 3.72
C TYR A 124 8.86 1.57 2.81
N SER A 125 7.68 1.07 3.17
CA SER A 125 6.90 0.10 2.40
C SER A 125 5.61 0.65 1.81
N THR A 126 5.36 1.94 2.00
CA THR A 126 4.18 2.64 1.54
C THR A 126 4.54 4.01 0.97
N MET A 127 3.90 4.41 -0.12
CA MET A 127 4.09 5.73 -0.73
C MET A 127 2.86 6.15 -1.53
N PHE A 128 2.87 7.42 -1.95
CA PHE A 128 1.95 7.92 -2.95
C PHE A 128 2.66 8.17 -4.28
N TRP A 129 1.93 7.97 -5.37
CA TRP A 129 2.46 8.05 -6.73
C TRP A 129 1.45 8.72 -7.66
N ARG A 130 1.93 9.59 -8.54
CA ARG A 130 1.19 10.11 -9.68
C ARG A 130 1.84 9.59 -10.96
N PRO A 131 1.25 8.57 -11.60
CA PRO A 131 1.78 8.06 -12.85
C PRO A 131 1.67 9.12 -13.93
N ASP A 132 2.68 9.23 -14.78
CA ASP A 132 2.65 10.08 -15.98
C ASP A 132 1.86 9.46 -17.14
N GLN A 133 1.40 8.22 -17.00
CA GLN A 133 0.61 7.49 -17.99
C GLN A 133 -0.64 6.86 -17.38
N PRO A 134 -1.71 6.66 -18.18
CA PRO A 134 -2.90 5.96 -17.71
C PRO A 134 -2.58 4.49 -17.43
N LEU A 135 -3.24 3.92 -16.41
CA LEU A 135 -3.08 2.53 -16.03
C LEU A 135 -4.33 1.73 -16.41
N PRO A 136 -4.36 0.99 -17.52
CA PRO A 136 -5.44 0.06 -17.82
C PRO A 136 -5.48 -1.11 -16.83
N LEU A 137 -6.70 -1.54 -16.51
CA LEU A 137 -6.97 -2.73 -15.71
C LEU A 137 -6.73 -4.00 -16.54
N ASP A 138 -5.87 -4.86 -16.03
CA ASP A 138 -5.58 -6.20 -16.55
C ASP A 138 -6.35 -7.25 -15.72
N ARG A 139 -7.22 -7.99 -16.41
CA ARG A 139 -8.09 -9.05 -15.86
C ARG A 139 -7.67 -10.46 -16.28
N THR A 140 -6.55 -10.61 -16.98
CA THR A 140 -6.15 -11.91 -17.57
C THR A 140 -5.67 -12.93 -16.52
N GLY A 141 -5.29 -12.48 -15.33
CA GLY A 141 -4.83 -13.33 -14.24
C GLY A 141 -5.87 -13.56 -13.13
N GLN A 142 -5.52 -14.41 -12.17
CA GLN A 142 -6.35 -14.69 -10.98
C GLN A 142 -6.59 -13.48 -10.08
N ARG A 143 -5.73 -12.46 -10.19
CA ARG A 143 -5.82 -11.21 -9.43
C ARG A 143 -5.91 -10.06 -10.40
N LEU A 144 -6.75 -9.08 -10.06
CA LEU A 144 -6.82 -7.81 -10.76
C LEU A 144 -5.49 -7.09 -10.65
N ARG A 145 -5.03 -6.52 -11.76
CA ARG A 145 -3.79 -5.76 -11.84
C ARG A 145 -4.00 -4.50 -12.63
N TYR A 146 -3.23 -3.46 -12.33
CA TYR A 146 -3.10 -2.30 -13.21
C TYR A 146 -1.75 -2.34 -13.90
N ARG A 147 -1.74 -2.04 -15.20
CA ARG A 147 -0.55 -2.10 -16.04
C ARG A 147 -0.06 -0.71 -16.36
N TYR A 148 1.22 -0.45 -16.11
CA TYR A 148 1.91 0.70 -16.66
C TYR A 148 2.55 0.26 -17.99
N PRO A 149 2.21 0.89 -19.13
CA PRO A 149 2.71 0.49 -20.44
C PRO A 149 4.19 0.85 -20.64
N LEU A 150 4.98 -0.11 -21.16
CA LEU A 150 6.38 0.08 -21.59
C LEU A 150 6.58 -0.65 -22.93
N SER A 151 7.64 -0.32 -23.66
CA SER A 151 7.96 -0.86 -25.00
C SER A 151 8.14 -2.38 -25.09
N GLY A 152 8.10 -3.12 -23.97
CA GLY A 152 8.18 -4.58 -23.88
C GLY A 152 7.00 -5.26 -23.17
N GLY A 153 5.83 -4.64 -23.14
CA GLY A 153 4.62 -5.18 -22.50
C GLY A 153 4.28 -4.56 -21.15
N GLY A 154 5.13 -3.70 -20.60
CA GLY A 154 4.83 -2.95 -19.38
C GLY A 154 5.05 -3.70 -18.07
N CYS A 155 4.88 -2.99 -16.96
CA CYS A 155 4.91 -3.57 -15.62
C CYS A 155 3.53 -3.51 -14.97
N THR A 156 3.31 -4.30 -13.93
CA THR A 156 2.00 -4.47 -13.28
C THR A 156 2.09 -4.38 -11.77
N LEU A 157 1.04 -3.80 -11.20
CA LEU A 157 0.79 -3.70 -9.78
C LEU A 157 -0.49 -4.50 -9.47
N THR A 158 -0.43 -5.40 -8.50
CA THR A 158 -1.65 -6.12 -8.07
C THR A 158 -2.58 -5.15 -7.34
N TYR A 159 -3.86 -5.14 -7.71
CA TYR A 159 -4.86 -4.35 -6.99
C TYR A 159 -5.33 -5.08 -5.74
N VAL A 160 -5.19 -4.44 -4.58
CA VAL A 160 -5.54 -4.99 -3.26
C VAL A 160 -6.51 -4.11 -2.48
N GLY A 161 -7.01 -3.02 -3.09
CA GLY A 161 -7.92 -2.08 -2.44
C GLY A 161 -9.37 -2.57 -2.31
N PHE A 162 -10.19 -1.73 -1.67
CA PHE A 162 -11.63 -1.96 -1.49
C PHE A 162 -12.52 -1.20 -2.48
N GLN A 163 -12.01 -0.14 -3.11
CA GLN A 163 -12.74 0.63 -4.14
C GLN A 163 -13.10 -0.28 -5.32
N GLU A 164 -14.18 0.03 -6.03
CA GLU A 164 -14.52 -0.68 -7.26
C GLU A 164 -13.43 -0.39 -8.32
N PRO A 165 -12.81 -1.42 -8.93
CA PRO A 165 -11.77 -1.23 -9.95
C PRO A 165 -12.28 -0.42 -11.15
N LEU A 166 -11.59 0.65 -11.49
CA LEU A 166 -11.81 1.40 -12.72
C LEU A 166 -11.25 0.63 -13.92
N PRO A 167 -11.88 0.68 -15.11
CA PRO A 167 -11.30 0.09 -16.32
C PRO A 167 -9.93 0.69 -16.67
N VAL A 168 -9.76 1.99 -16.41
CA VAL A 168 -8.51 2.73 -16.59
C VAL A 168 -8.41 3.76 -15.47
N ILE A 169 -7.26 3.81 -14.80
CA ILE A 169 -6.91 4.92 -13.90
C ILE A 169 -6.21 6.00 -14.76
N PRO A 170 -6.65 7.26 -14.72
CA PRO A 170 -6.06 8.30 -15.56
C PRO A 170 -4.64 8.66 -15.12
N ALA A 171 -3.83 9.15 -16.07
CA ALA A 171 -2.55 9.77 -15.77
C ALA A 171 -2.74 10.95 -14.78
N GLY A 172 -1.78 11.14 -13.88
CA GLY A 172 -1.81 12.18 -12.85
C GLY A 172 -2.69 11.88 -11.63
N ALA A 173 -3.47 10.80 -11.64
CA ALA A 173 -4.26 10.37 -10.48
C ALA A 173 -3.37 10.14 -9.25
N LEU A 174 -3.86 10.51 -8.06
CA LEU A 174 -3.15 10.27 -6.81
C LEU A 174 -3.35 8.82 -6.36
N LEU A 175 -2.29 8.01 -6.42
CA LEU A 175 -2.34 6.58 -6.12
C LEU A 175 -1.63 6.26 -4.81
N ARG A 176 -2.19 5.33 -4.02
CA ARG A 176 -1.51 4.71 -2.88
C ARG A 176 -0.88 3.39 -3.32
N VAL A 177 0.44 3.31 -3.25
CA VAL A 177 1.23 2.10 -3.55
C VAL A 177 1.82 1.54 -2.27
N SER A 178 1.86 0.21 -2.14
CA SER A 178 2.51 -0.47 -1.02
C SER A 178 3.19 -1.75 -1.43
N LEU A 179 4.13 -2.19 -0.61
CA LEU A 179 4.77 -3.49 -0.75
C LEU A 179 4.02 -4.57 0.04
N SER A 180 3.90 -5.76 -0.56
CA SER A 180 3.50 -6.96 0.19
C SER A 180 4.57 -7.32 1.21
N HIS A 181 4.19 -8.09 2.24
CA HIS A 181 5.17 -8.75 3.10
C HIS A 181 6.09 -9.66 2.29
N TRP A 182 7.29 -9.90 2.83
CA TRP A 182 8.25 -10.86 2.29
C TRP A 182 7.58 -12.20 2.03
N TRP A 183 7.60 -12.62 0.78
CA TRP A 183 6.92 -13.82 0.34
C TRP A 183 7.70 -14.55 -0.73
N ARG A 184 7.58 -15.88 -0.73
CA ARG A 184 8.00 -16.76 -1.80
C ARG A 184 7.00 -17.90 -1.96
N PRO A 185 6.92 -18.53 -3.13
CA PRO A 185 6.10 -19.73 -3.32
C PRO A 185 6.52 -20.86 -2.36
N PRO A 186 5.56 -21.57 -1.74
CA PRO A 186 5.87 -22.74 -0.90
C PRO A 186 6.70 -23.81 -1.62
N GLU A 187 6.50 -23.95 -2.94
CA GLU A 187 7.19 -24.91 -3.80
C GLU A 187 8.64 -24.52 -4.07
N MET A 188 9.05 -23.30 -3.72
CA MET A 188 10.43 -22.80 -3.82
C MET A 188 10.97 -22.40 -2.44
N PRO A 189 11.21 -23.35 -1.53
CA PRO A 189 11.65 -23.07 -0.17
C PRO A 189 13.09 -22.55 -0.07
N ASN A 190 13.86 -22.59 -1.16
CA ASN A 190 15.18 -21.94 -1.28
C ASN A 190 15.13 -20.74 -2.22
N GLY A 191 13.94 -20.38 -2.71
CA GLY A 191 13.72 -19.21 -3.55
C GLY A 191 13.89 -17.91 -2.77
N GLU A 192 14.26 -16.88 -3.50
CA GLU A 192 14.39 -15.51 -3.03
C GLU A 192 13.04 -14.99 -2.48
N LEU A 193 13.08 -14.39 -1.28
CA LEU A 193 11.93 -13.66 -0.74
C LEU A 193 11.76 -12.36 -1.51
N ARG A 194 10.51 -12.04 -1.81
CA ARG A 194 10.15 -10.84 -2.57
C ARG A 194 9.03 -10.08 -1.89
N CYS A 195 9.11 -8.75 -1.96
CA CYS A 195 8.03 -7.85 -1.63
C CYS A 195 7.44 -7.31 -2.94
N TYR A 196 6.22 -7.68 -3.30
CA TYR A 196 5.59 -7.22 -4.54
C TYR A 196 4.99 -5.84 -4.36
N ALA A 197 5.15 -4.96 -5.35
CA ALA A 197 4.47 -3.67 -5.36
C ALA A 197 2.98 -3.85 -5.72
N GLN A 198 2.12 -3.17 -4.98
CA GLN A 198 0.67 -3.33 -5.01
C GLN A 198 0.00 -1.97 -5.07
N LEU A 199 -1.06 -1.87 -5.86
CA LEU A 199 -1.94 -0.72 -5.86
C LEU A 199 -3.06 -0.95 -4.83
N SER A 200 -3.23 -0.01 -3.93
CA SER A 200 -4.15 -0.17 -2.79
C SER A 200 -5.35 0.78 -2.79
N GLY A 201 -5.33 1.78 -3.66
CA GLY A 201 -6.40 2.76 -3.79
C GLY A 201 -5.92 4.00 -4.54
N TRP A 202 -6.86 4.90 -4.76
CA TRP A 202 -6.66 6.19 -5.41
C TRP A 202 -7.63 7.22 -4.83
N PHE A 203 -7.33 8.49 -5.07
CA PHE A 203 -8.12 9.66 -4.65
C PHE A 203 -8.60 10.41 -5.88
#